data_AF-A0A444X9Y9-F1
#
_entry.id   AF-A0A444X9Y9-F1
#
_cell.length_a   1.000
_cell.length_b   1.000
_cell.length_c   1.000
_cell.angle_alpha   90.00
_cell.angle_beta   90.00
_cell.angle_gamma   90.00
#
_symmetry.space_group_name_H-M   'P 1'
#
loop_
_entity.id
_entity.type
_entity.pdbx_description
1 polymer ?
#
loop_
_entity_poly.entity_id
_entity_poly.type
_entity_poly.pdbx_seq_one_letter_code
_entity_poly.pdbx_strand_id
1 'polypeptide(L)'
;MASSSARLALIAVSMVLLWSVCIATDYVVGDDKGWSPYFNYTQWAHDKDFHVGDRLVFKYDKQKHNVFKVNGTLFNSCTAPNDTEPFSSGHDFISLETEGRKWYICGKSDHCVNRQMKLLIYVGSAAPAPAPTSGAPHSLPSSSSFYIAATLAIAAILFF
;
A
#
# COMPACT_ATOMS: atom_id res chain seq x y z
N MET A 1 -14.36 -28.02 29.70
CA MET A 1 -12.92 -28.01 29.35
C MET A 1 -12.80 -28.43 27.89
N ALA A 2 -12.39 -27.54 26.98
CA ALA A 2 -12.19 -27.93 25.58
C ALA A 2 -11.16 -29.07 25.49
N SER A 3 -11.51 -30.18 24.84
CA SER A 3 -10.61 -31.33 24.68
C SER A 3 -9.34 -30.91 23.94
N SER A 4 -8.22 -31.57 24.23
CA SER A 4 -6.91 -31.23 23.63
C SER A 4 -6.97 -31.21 22.10
N SER A 5 -7.81 -32.06 21.50
CA SER A 5 -8.08 -32.12 20.06
C SER A 5 -8.82 -30.88 19.53
N ALA A 6 -9.81 -30.37 20.26
CA ALA A 6 -10.52 -29.15 19.89
C ALA A 6 -9.62 -27.91 19.96
N ARG A 7 -8.70 -27.87 20.93
CA ARG A 7 -7.68 -26.80 21.03
C ARG A 7 -6.69 -26.85 19.87
N LEU A 8 -6.22 -28.05 19.50
CA LEU A 8 -5.32 -28.25 18.36
C LEU A 8 -5.98 -27.85 17.03
N ALA A 9 -7.26 -28.19 16.84
CA ALA A 9 -8.02 -27.81 15.65
C ALA A 9 -8.21 -26.29 15.55
N LEU A 10 -8.52 -25.61 16.66
CA LEU A 10 -8.66 -24.15 16.71
C LEU A 10 -7.35 -23.42 16.38
N ILE A 11 -6.23 -23.94 16.91
CA ILE A 11 -4.90 -23.42 16.64
C ILE A 11 -4.52 -23.63 15.16
N ALA A 12 -4.82 -24.78 14.58
CA ALA A 12 -4.56 -25.07 13.17
C ALA A 12 -5.39 -24.19 12.22
N VAL A 13 -6.69 -24.01 12.50
CA VAL A 13 -7.57 -23.13 11.71
C VAL A 13 -7.14 -21.66 11.82
N SER A 14 -6.74 -21.21 13.02
CA SER A 14 -6.18 -19.87 13.23
C SER A 14 -4.89 -19.66 12.44
N MET A 15 -4.01 -20.65 12.34
CA MET A 15 -2.77 -20.55 11.55
C MET A 15 -3.03 -20.49 10.04
N VAL A 16 -4.04 -21.22 9.55
CA VAL A 16 -4.43 -21.21 8.13
C VAL A 16 -5.07 -19.88 7.71
N LEU A 17 -5.86 -19.25 8.60
CA LEU A 17 -6.51 -17.95 8.33
C LEU A 17 -5.54 -16.76 8.31
N LEU A 18 -4.32 -16.91 8.83
CA LEU A 18 -3.32 -15.82 8.91
C LEU A 18 -2.48 -15.66 7.63
N TRP A 19 -2.53 -16.59 6.68
CA TRP A 19 -1.70 -16.54 5.47
C TRP A 19 -2.17 -15.56 4.39
N SER A 20 -3.25 -14.84 4.66
CA SER A 20 -4.08 -14.26 3.63
C SER A 20 -4.32 -12.76 3.80
N VAL A 21 -3.44 -12.05 4.50
CA VAL A 21 -3.55 -10.59 4.65
C VAL A 21 -2.71 -9.90 3.59
N CYS A 22 -3.35 -9.37 2.55
CA CYS A 22 -2.72 -8.38 1.68
C CYS A 22 -2.67 -7.05 2.44
N ILE A 23 -1.47 -6.65 2.87
CA ILE A 23 -1.24 -5.38 3.58
C ILE A 23 -0.64 -4.39 2.60
N ALA A 24 -1.30 -3.25 2.41
CA ALA A 24 -0.73 -2.11 1.68
C ALA A 24 0.43 -1.50 2.49
N THR A 25 1.55 -1.23 1.82
CA THR A 25 2.76 -0.69 2.44
C THR A 25 2.86 0.82 2.26
N ASP A 26 3.16 1.52 3.36
CA ASP A 26 3.50 2.94 3.34
C ASP A 26 5.03 3.11 3.23
N TYR A 27 5.50 3.62 2.09
CA TYR A 27 6.90 3.93 1.86
C TYR A 27 7.20 5.40 2.17
N VAL A 28 7.93 5.67 3.25
CA VAL A 28 8.43 7.01 3.54
C VAL A 28 9.55 7.35 2.56
N VAL A 29 9.29 8.28 1.65
CA VAL A 29 10.24 8.65 0.59
C VAL A 29 11.48 9.28 1.21
N GLY A 30 12.63 8.63 1.00
CA GLY A 30 13.92 9.05 1.59
C GLY A 30 14.12 8.63 3.04
N ASP A 31 13.26 7.78 3.60
CA ASP A 31 13.32 7.27 4.97
C ASP A 31 13.48 8.42 5.98
N ASP A 32 14.48 8.36 6.86
CA ASP A 32 14.76 9.40 7.87
C ASP A 32 15.17 10.75 7.26
N LYS A 33 15.62 10.78 6.01
CA LYS A 33 15.97 12.03 5.30
C LYS A 33 14.74 12.74 4.74
N GLY A 34 13.64 12.02 4.55
CA GLY A 34 12.45 12.53 3.90
C GLY A 34 12.70 13.06 2.49
N TRP A 35 11.76 13.86 2.00
CA TRP A 35 11.86 14.53 0.71
C TRP A 35 12.76 15.78 0.84
N SER A 36 14.04 15.58 0.54
CA SER A 36 15.14 16.53 0.69
C SER A 36 16.07 16.60 -0.54
N PRO A 37 16.82 17.71 -0.73
CA PRO A 37 17.81 17.85 -1.80
C PRO A 37 19.09 17.03 -1.53
N TYR A 38 19.85 16.74 -2.59
CA TYR A 38 21.15 16.02 -2.56
C TYR A 38 21.05 14.59 -2.01
N PHE A 39 19.88 13.97 -2.10
CA PHE A 39 19.63 12.59 -1.70
C PHE A 39 19.46 11.69 -2.92
N ASN A 40 20.03 10.48 -2.86
CA ASN A 40 19.99 9.54 -3.98
C ASN A 40 18.71 8.69 -3.93
N TYR A 41 17.62 9.22 -4.50
CA TYR A 41 16.34 8.52 -4.57
C TYR A 41 16.37 7.27 -5.46
N THR A 42 17.27 7.20 -6.44
CA THR A 42 17.46 5.99 -7.25
C THR A 42 17.99 4.85 -6.40
N GLN A 43 18.99 5.11 -5.56
CA GLN A 43 19.50 4.12 -4.62
C GLN A 43 18.45 3.75 -3.57
N TRP A 44 17.71 4.74 -3.06
CA TRP A 44 16.64 4.49 -2.09
C TRP A 44 15.52 3.60 -2.67
N ALA A 45 15.17 3.76 -3.94
CA ALA A 45 14.13 2.96 -4.58
C ALA A 45 14.61 1.55 -5.01
N HIS A 46 15.92 1.30 -5.07
CA HIS A 46 16.49 0.11 -5.68
C HIS A 46 16.08 -1.21 -5.00
N ASP A 47 15.93 -1.20 -3.67
CA ASP A 47 15.62 -2.39 -2.87
C ASP A 47 14.16 -2.48 -2.44
N LYS A 48 13.29 -1.65 -3.02
CA LYS A 48 11.87 -1.56 -2.67
C LYS A 48 11.01 -2.15 -3.77
N ASP A 49 9.97 -2.86 -3.35
CA ASP A 49 9.04 -3.51 -4.24
C ASP A 49 7.65 -2.88 -4.10
N PHE A 50 7.36 -1.95 -5.01
CA PHE A 50 6.12 -1.17 -4.99
C PHE A 50 5.03 -1.92 -5.73
N HIS A 51 3.86 -2.07 -5.10
CA HIS A 51 2.70 -2.73 -5.68
C HIS A 51 1.51 -1.79 -5.77
N VAL A 52 0.55 -2.13 -6.63
CA VAL A 52 -0.75 -1.46 -6.62
C VAL A 52 -1.40 -1.64 -5.25
N GLY A 53 -1.84 -0.53 -4.64
CA GLY A 53 -2.40 -0.47 -3.29
C GLY A 53 -1.45 0.14 -2.26
N ASP A 54 -0.14 0.13 -2.52
CA ASP A 54 0.85 0.78 -1.67
C ASP A 54 0.76 2.32 -1.74
N ARG A 55 1.52 3.01 -0.90
CA ARG A 55 1.51 4.46 -0.80
C ARG A 55 2.90 5.03 -0.63
N LEU A 56 3.16 6.15 -1.30
CA LEU A 56 4.32 6.99 -1.02
C LEU A 56 3.94 8.06 0.00
N VAL A 57 4.79 8.21 1.02
CA VAL A 57 4.64 9.23 2.07
C VAL A 57 5.78 10.24 1.92
N PHE A 58 5.45 11.44 1.47
CA PHE A 58 6.39 12.54 1.30
C PHE A 58 6.38 13.45 2.52
N LYS A 59 7.49 13.49 3.27
CA LYS A 59 7.69 14.37 4.43
C LYS A 59 8.71 15.45 4.11
N TYR A 60 8.35 16.72 4.25
CA TYR A 60 9.22 17.86 3.93
C TYR A 60 8.75 19.18 4.54
N ASP A 61 9.64 20.18 4.59
CA ASP A 61 9.28 21.56 4.89
C ASP A 61 8.47 22.16 3.75
N LYS A 62 7.15 22.33 3.96
CA LYS A 62 6.20 22.83 2.96
C LYS A 62 6.49 24.23 2.41
N GLN A 63 7.31 25.02 3.12
CA GLN A 63 7.74 26.33 2.62
C GLN A 63 8.85 26.19 1.57
N LYS A 64 9.63 25.10 1.65
CA LYS A 64 10.83 24.89 0.83
C LYS A 64 10.61 23.92 -0.31
N HIS A 65 9.72 22.96 -0.16
CA HIS A 65 9.53 21.88 -1.12
C HIS A 65 8.06 21.66 -1.46
N ASN A 66 7.85 20.90 -2.51
CA ASN A 66 6.55 20.41 -2.98
C ASN A 66 6.79 19.14 -3.80
N VAL A 67 5.71 18.49 -4.22
CA VAL A 67 5.77 17.28 -5.05
C VAL A 67 4.83 17.42 -6.23
N PHE A 68 5.36 17.22 -7.44
CA PHE A 68 4.57 17.02 -8.64
C PHE A 68 4.66 15.58 -9.09
N LYS A 69 3.52 14.97 -9.42
CA LYS A 69 3.50 13.75 -10.24
C LYS A 69 3.62 14.16 -11.70
N VAL A 70 4.55 13.56 -12.42
CA VAL A 70 4.86 13.93 -13.82
C VAL A 70 4.99 12.70 -14.71
N ASN A 71 5.17 12.91 -16.01
CA ASN A 71 5.55 11.86 -16.95
C ASN A 71 7.08 11.80 -17.13
N GLY A 72 7.57 10.79 -17.85
CA GLY A 72 9.01 10.58 -18.08
C GLY A 72 9.72 11.76 -18.76
N THR A 73 9.06 12.46 -19.69
CA THR A 73 9.63 13.62 -20.40
C THR A 73 9.87 14.77 -19.42
N LEU A 74 8.83 15.15 -18.67
CA LEU A 74 8.89 16.22 -17.67
C LEU A 74 9.83 15.88 -16.50
N PHE A 75 9.93 14.60 -16.13
CA PHE A 75 10.91 14.12 -15.16
C PHE A 75 12.36 14.29 -15.64
N ASN A 76 12.61 14.02 -16.93
CA ASN A 76 13.94 14.15 -17.50
C ASN A 76 14.35 15.62 -17.65
N SER A 77 13.42 16.48 -18.08
CA SER A 77 13.65 17.92 -18.20
C SER A 77 13.50 18.70 -16.90
N CYS A 78 13.08 18.03 -15.80
CA CYS A 78 12.79 18.67 -14.51
C CYS A 78 11.77 19.82 -14.62
N THR A 79 10.73 19.63 -15.42
CA THR A 79 9.72 20.66 -15.70
C THR A 79 8.45 20.39 -14.91
N ALA A 80 8.05 21.35 -14.05
CA ALA A 80 6.76 21.30 -13.39
C ALA A 80 5.64 21.63 -14.41
N PRO A 81 4.54 20.85 -14.45
CA PRO A 81 3.39 21.14 -15.31
C PRO A 81 2.69 22.44 -14.87
N ASN A 82 2.17 23.21 -15.84
CA ASN A 82 1.49 24.49 -15.58
C ASN A 82 0.05 24.31 -15.08
N ASP A 83 -0.64 23.25 -15.55
CA ASP A 83 -2.08 23.05 -15.32
C ASP A 83 -2.38 22.02 -14.24
N THR A 84 -1.44 21.77 -13.34
CA THR A 84 -1.59 20.78 -12.26
C THR A 84 -1.06 21.40 -10.99
N GLU A 85 -1.87 21.41 -9.94
CA GLU A 85 -1.42 21.86 -8.64
C GLU A 85 -0.48 20.82 -8.00
N PRO A 86 0.59 21.25 -7.31
CA PRO A 86 1.45 20.34 -6.59
C PRO A 86 0.81 19.88 -5.28
N PHE A 87 1.25 18.71 -4.81
CA PHE A 87 1.13 18.37 -3.41
C PHE A 87 2.06 19.28 -2.60
N SER A 88 1.52 19.89 -1.54
CA SER A 88 2.16 21.01 -0.84
C SER A 88 1.89 21.03 0.67
N SER A 89 1.39 19.93 1.26
CA SER A 89 1.07 19.92 2.70
C SER A 89 2.29 19.79 3.60
N GLY A 90 3.41 19.26 3.07
CA GLY A 90 4.60 18.86 3.84
C GLY A 90 4.52 17.45 4.43
N HIS A 91 3.35 16.81 4.35
CA HIS A 91 3.13 15.40 4.71
C HIS A 91 2.08 14.79 3.77
N ASP A 92 2.48 14.55 2.53
CA ASP A 92 1.56 14.09 1.48
C ASP A 92 1.58 12.57 1.34
N PHE A 93 0.41 12.02 1.07
CA PHE A 93 0.16 10.61 0.88
C PHE A 93 -0.30 10.37 -0.56
N ILE A 94 0.46 9.61 -1.33
CA ILE A 94 0.15 9.33 -2.75
C ILE A 94 -0.04 7.82 -2.95
N SER A 95 -1.28 7.40 -3.17
CA SER A 95 -1.63 6.02 -3.45
C SER A 95 -1.11 5.57 -4.82
N LEU A 96 -0.58 4.35 -4.88
CA LEU A 96 -0.12 3.71 -6.10
C LEU A 96 -1.27 2.87 -6.68
N GLU A 97 -2.10 3.51 -7.50
CA GLU A 97 -3.36 2.91 -7.98
C GLU A 97 -3.21 2.08 -9.26
N THR A 98 -2.09 2.24 -9.97
CA THR A 98 -1.88 1.64 -11.28
C THR A 98 -0.45 1.14 -11.42
N GLU A 99 -0.27 0.09 -12.20
CA GLU A 99 1.05 -0.49 -12.52
C GLU A 99 1.92 0.46 -13.34
N GLY A 100 3.19 0.10 -13.48
CA GLY A 100 4.17 0.75 -14.32
C GLY A 100 4.94 1.87 -13.64
N ARG A 101 5.67 2.64 -14.45
CA ARG A 101 6.55 3.70 -13.95
C ARG A 101 5.76 4.88 -13.40
N LYS A 102 6.19 5.40 -12.25
CA LYS A 102 5.68 6.65 -11.66
C LYS A 102 6.85 7.60 -11.44
N TRP A 103 6.66 8.86 -11.79
CA TRP A 103 7.68 9.89 -11.69
C TRP A 103 7.21 11.04 -10.83
N TYR A 104 8.09 11.51 -9.96
CA TYR A 104 7.85 12.60 -9.04
C TYR A 104 9.04 13.56 -9.03
N ILE A 105 8.76 14.86 -8.95
CA ILE A 105 9.78 15.91 -8.88
C ILE A 105 9.41 16.97 -7.84
N CYS A 106 10.43 17.67 -7.31
CA CYS A 106 10.20 18.94 -6.64
C CYS A 106 10.22 20.05 -7.70
N GLY A 107 9.15 20.84 -7.78
CA GLY A 107 9.01 21.92 -8.76
C GLY A 107 9.61 23.25 -8.32
N LYS A 108 10.23 23.31 -7.14
CA LYS A 108 10.95 24.50 -6.67
C LYS A 108 12.25 24.64 -7.47
N SER A 109 12.60 25.88 -7.81
CA SER A 109 13.77 26.21 -8.64
C SER A 109 15.02 25.48 -8.13
N ASP A 110 15.84 24.99 -9.05
CA ASP A 110 17.11 24.29 -8.79
C ASP A 110 17.01 22.87 -8.17
N HIS A 111 15.92 22.55 -7.45
CA HIS A 111 15.82 21.33 -6.64
C HIS A 111 15.84 20.04 -7.47
N CYS A 112 15.07 19.96 -8.56
CA CYS A 112 15.07 18.76 -9.40
C CYS A 112 16.37 18.64 -10.23
N VAL A 113 16.74 19.71 -10.95
CA VAL A 113 17.80 19.67 -11.95
C VAL A 113 19.20 19.51 -11.34
N ASN A 114 19.53 20.32 -10.34
CA ASN A 114 20.89 20.39 -9.81
C ASN A 114 21.04 19.69 -8.45
N ARG A 115 19.94 19.48 -7.74
CA ARG A 115 19.95 18.82 -6.42
C ARG A 115 19.31 17.44 -6.41
N GLN A 116 18.97 16.91 -7.59
CA GLN A 116 18.47 15.55 -7.79
C GLN A 116 17.23 15.21 -6.95
N MET A 117 16.39 16.21 -6.63
CA MET A 117 15.17 16.05 -5.86
C MET A 117 14.02 15.54 -6.76
N LYS A 118 14.19 14.30 -7.23
CA LYS A 118 13.31 13.59 -8.15
C LYS A 118 13.32 12.09 -7.87
N LEU A 119 12.17 11.44 -8.00
CA LEU A 119 11.98 10.01 -7.75
C LEU A 119 11.33 9.32 -8.96
N LEU A 120 11.89 8.18 -9.35
CA LEU A 120 11.30 7.24 -10.30
C LEU A 120 11.15 5.90 -9.60
N ILE A 121 9.95 5.34 -9.61
CA ILE A 121 9.65 3.98 -9.14
C ILE A 121 8.95 3.17 -10.23
N TYR A 122 9.02 1.85 -10.13
CA TYR A 122 8.22 0.93 -10.91
C TYR A 122 7.22 0.23 -9.99
N VAL A 123 5.94 0.24 -10.37
CA VAL A 123 4.86 -0.36 -9.59
C VAL A 123 4.41 -1.65 -10.27
N GLY A 124 4.52 -2.77 -9.57
CA GLY A 124 4.01 -4.07 -9.98
C GLY A 124 2.51 -4.21 -9.74
N SER A 125 1.94 -5.35 -10.15
CA SER A 125 0.54 -5.70 -9.89
C SER A 125 0.22 -5.71 -8.41
N ALA A 126 -1.04 -5.60 -8.03
CA ALA A 126 -1.41 -5.86 -6.64
C ALA A 126 -0.95 -7.27 -6.24
N ALA A 127 -0.53 -7.45 -4.99
CA ALA A 127 -0.26 -8.79 -4.47
C ALA A 127 -1.51 -9.67 -4.69
N PRO A 128 -1.35 -10.92 -5.17
CA PRO A 128 -2.49 -11.79 -5.40
C PRO A 128 -3.36 -11.86 -4.14
N ALA A 129 -4.66 -11.63 -4.31
CA ALA A 129 -5.60 -11.98 -3.26
C ALA A 129 -5.40 -13.47 -2.94
N PRO A 130 -5.53 -13.87 -1.67
CA PRO A 130 -5.37 -15.27 -1.32
C PRO A 130 -6.35 -16.11 -2.14
N ALA A 131 -5.86 -17.23 -2.68
CA ALA A 131 -6.69 -18.08 -3.51
C ALA A 131 -7.97 -18.50 -2.76
N PRO A 132 -9.16 -18.43 -3.39
CA PRO A 132 -10.35 -19.02 -2.81
C PRO A 132 -10.12 -20.52 -2.67
N THR A 133 -10.33 -21.06 -1.46
CA THR A 133 -10.22 -22.50 -1.20
C THR A 133 -11.17 -23.24 -2.14
N SER A 134 -10.62 -23.93 -3.14
CA SER A 134 -11.42 -24.69 -4.11
C SER A 134 -11.98 -25.95 -3.44
N GLY A 135 -13.23 -25.86 -2.96
CA GLY A 135 -14.10 -26.98 -2.65
C GLY A 135 -15.26 -26.99 -3.63
N ALA A 136 -15.50 -28.14 -4.27
CA ALA A 136 -16.46 -28.40 -5.34
C ALA A 136 -17.94 -28.06 -4.98
N PRO A 137 -18.88 -28.08 -5.95
CA PRO A 137 -20.04 -27.21 -5.99
C PRO A 137 -21.23 -27.72 -5.16
N HIS A 138 -21.71 -26.91 -4.22
CA HIS A 138 -23.09 -26.98 -3.77
C HIS A 138 -23.69 -25.57 -3.78
N SER A 139 -24.82 -25.47 -4.47
CA SER A 139 -25.62 -24.28 -4.70
C SER A 139 -26.26 -23.72 -3.42
N LEU A 140 -26.21 -22.37 -3.29
CA LEU A 140 -27.09 -21.43 -2.55
C LEU A 140 -26.99 -21.43 -0.99
N PRO A 141 -27.40 -20.35 -0.27
CA PRO A 141 -27.78 -18.98 -0.64
C PRO A 141 -27.04 -17.87 0.17
N SER A 142 -27.38 -16.60 -0.14
CA SER A 142 -26.99 -15.33 0.49
C SER A 142 -26.43 -15.36 1.91
N SER A 143 -25.24 -14.75 2.06
CA SER A 143 -24.38 -14.62 3.25
C SER A 143 -24.98 -13.87 4.45
N SER A 144 -26.20 -13.37 4.34
CA SER A 144 -26.92 -12.68 5.42
C SER A 144 -27.60 -13.65 6.41
N SER A 145 -27.81 -14.91 6.06
CA SER A 145 -28.54 -15.88 6.91
C SER A 145 -27.66 -16.67 7.88
N PHE A 146 -26.34 -16.71 7.69
CA PHE A 146 -25.42 -17.50 8.54
C PHE A 146 -25.11 -16.84 9.88
N TYR A 147 -25.16 -15.51 9.95
CA TYR A 147 -24.94 -14.78 11.21
C TYR A 147 -26.06 -15.02 12.23
N ILE A 148 -27.29 -15.29 11.77
CA ILE A 148 -28.44 -15.53 12.67
C ILE A 148 -28.45 -17.00 13.14
N ALA A 149 -28.02 -17.96 12.31
CA ALA A 149 -27.94 -19.36 12.73
C ALA A 149 -26.80 -19.63 13.73
N ALA A 150 -25.66 -18.94 13.57
CA ALA A 150 -24.51 -19.10 14.46
C ALA A 150 -24.77 -18.59 15.88
N THR A 151 -25.57 -17.52 16.04
CA THR A 151 -25.92 -16.98 17.38
C THR A 151 -26.91 -17.87 18.12
N LEU A 152 -27.86 -18.52 17.42
CA LEU A 152 -28.80 -19.46 18.03
C LEU A 152 -28.15 -20.79 18.45
N ALA A 153 -27.14 -21.27 17.71
CA ALA A 153 -26.41 -22.49 18.08
C ALA A 153 -25.51 -22.29 19.32
N ILE A 154 -24.94 -21.10 19.51
CA ILE A 154 -24.13 -20.76 20.69
C ILE A 154 -25.00 -20.70 21.97
N ALA A 155 -26.26 -20.24 21.86
CA ALA A 155 -27.18 -20.23 23.00
C ALA A 155 -27.56 -21.65 23.46
N ALA A 156 -27.64 -22.64 22.57
CA ALA A 156 -27.99 -24.01 22.93
C ALA A 156 -26.83 -24.79 23.62
N ILE A 157 -25.58 -24.38 23.40
CA ILE A 157 -24.39 -25.02 24.00
C ILE A 157 -24.05 -24.42 25.38
N LEU A 158 -24.58 -23.24 25.70
CA LEU A 158 -24.39 -22.60 27.02
C LEU A 158 -25.45 -22.97 28.06
N PHE A 159 -26.42 -23.83 27.72
CA PHE A 159 -27.45 -24.33 28.64
C PHE A 159 -27.43 -25.87 28.86
N PHE A 160 -26.32 -26.54 28.54
CA PHE A 160 -26.04 -27.90 28.99
C PHE A 160 -24.61 -28.03 29.55
#